data_AF-A0A3D1M7V5-F1
#
_entry.id   AF-A0A3D1M7V5-F1
#
_cell.length_a   1.000
_cell.length_b   1.000
_cell.length_c   1.000
_cell.angle_alpha   90.00
_cell.angle_beta   90.00
_cell.angle_gamma   90.00
#
_symmetry.space_group_name_H-M   'P 1'
#
loop_
_entity.id
_entity.type
_entity.pdbx_description
1 polymer ?
#
loop_
_entity_poly.entity_id
_entity_poly.type
_entity_poly.pdbx_seq_one_letter_code
_entity_poly.pdbx_strand_id
1 'polypeptide(L)'
;RVFSISGTDYVKWDMNRIFSDAFSPNLPPEQQGEVCHRYICGLYRLLNRLTGKFPHILFEGCASGGGRFDLGMLCYFPQIWA
;
A
#
# COMPACT_ATOMS: atom_id res chain seq x y z
N ARG A 1 -0.23 -10.29 -14.18
CA ARG A 1 0.23 -10.07 -15.57
C ARG A 1 1.32 -9.02 -15.60
N VAL A 2 1.10 -7.79 -15.12
CA VAL A 2 2.15 -6.73 -15.10
C VAL A 2 3.42 -7.17 -14.33
N PHE A 3 3.30 -7.60 -13.07
CA PHE A 3 4.43 -8.11 -12.27
C PHE A 3 5.01 -9.46 -12.74
N SER A 4 4.48 -10.05 -13.82
CA SER A 4 4.94 -11.33 -14.36
C SER A 4 5.64 -11.15 -15.72
N ILE A 5 5.83 -9.91 -16.15
CA ILE A 5 6.59 -9.58 -17.35
C ILE A 5 8.08 -9.80 -17.02
N SER A 6 8.80 -10.50 -17.90
CA SER A 6 10.23 -10.76 -17.76
C SER A 6 11.01 -9.45 -17.57
N GLY A 7 11.86 -9.39 -16.55
CA GLY A 7 12.70 -8.23 -16.24
C GLY A 7 12.07 -7.18 -15.31
N THR A 8 10.92 -7.48 -14.70
CA THR A 8 10.42 -6.63 -13.60
C THR A 8 11.14 -7.02 -12.31
N ASP A 9 12.25 -6.34 -12.00
CA ASP A 9 13.04 -6.63 -10.80
C ASP A 9 12.84 -5.58 -9.69
N TYR A 10 12.20 -4.45 -10.03
CA TYR A 10 11.97 -3.33 -9.12
C TYR A 10 10.61 -2.68 -9.35
N VAL A 11 9.96 -2.27 -8.26
CA VAL A 11 8.69 -1.53 -8.30
C VAL A 11 8.73 -0.41 -7.26
N LYS A 12 8.48 0.81 -7.71
CA LYS A 12 8.14 1.94 -6.83
C LYS A 12 6.63 1.99 -6.62
N TRP A 13 6.18 1.87 -5.38
CA TRP A 13 4.77 1.97 -4.99
C TRP A 13 4.48 3.34 -4.38
N ASP A 14 3.82 4.21 -5.15
CA ASP A 14 3.56 5.59 -4.73
C ASP A 14 2.10 5.83 -4.31
N MET A 15 1.88 6.90 -3.52
CA MET A 15 0.56 7.41 -3.16
C MET A 15 0.62 8.93 -2.96
N ASN A 16 0.00 9.66 -3.88
CA ASN A 16 0.25 11.10 -4.03
C ASN A 16 -0.86 12.02 -3.48
N ARG A 17 -1.74 11.51 -2.61
CA ARG A 17 -2.77 12.34 -1.96
C ARG A 17 -3.35 11.68 -0.73
N ILE A 18 -3.74 12.49 0.26
CA ILE A 18 -4.52 12.04 1.41
C ILE A 18 -6.00 11.82 1.06
N PHE A 19 -6.73 11.18 2.00
CA PHE A 19 -8.19 11.13 1.95
C PHE A 19 -8.78 12.50 2.24
N SER A 20 -9.74 12.93 1.42
CA SER A 20 -10.59 14.09 1.68
C SER A 20 -12.00 13.62 2.09
N ASP A 21 -12.56 12.71 1.30
CA ASP A 21 -13.93 12.22 1.43
C ASP A 21 -13.92 10.76 1.86
N ALA A 22 -13.80 10.52 3.18
CA ALA A 22 -13.73 9.17 3.74
C ALA A 22 -15.14 8.57 3.90
N PHE A 23 -15.54 7.74 2.95
CA PHE A 23 -16.81 7.02 2.96
C PHE A 23 -16.66 5.66 2.29
N SER A 24 -17.50 4.68 2.67
CA SER A 24 -17.60 3.41 1.95
C SER A 24 -19.07 3.00 1.76
N PRO A 25 -19.52 2.75 0.52
CA PRO A 25 -20.89 2.26 0.28
C PRO A 25 -21.09 0.82 0.75
N ASN A 26 -20.01 0.10 1.06
CA ASN A 26 -20.05 -1.27 1.56
C ASN A 26 -20.12 -1.35 3.10
N LEU A 27 -20.18 -0.20 3.78
CA LEU A 27 -20.35 -0.12 5.23
C LEU A 27 -21.70 0.51 5.57
N PRO A 28 -22.39 0.04 6.62
CA PRO A 28 -23.58 0.70 7.10
C PRO A 28 -23.24 2.06 7.77
N PRO A 29 -24.21 2.97 7.94
CA PRO A 29 -23.97 4.32 8.47
C PRO A 29 -23.20 4.35 9.79
N GLU A 30 -23.51 3.45 10.71
CA GLU A 30 -22.90 3.35 12.04
C GLU A 30 -21.42 2.90 12.01
N GLN A 31 -20.94 2.34 10.90
CA GLN A 31 -19.55 1.88 10.74
C GLN A 31 -18.71 2.80 9.85
N GLN A 32 -19.23 3.94 9.39
CA GLN A 32 -18.47 4.86 8.53
C GLN A 32 -17.21 5.42 9.22
N GLY A 33 -17.18 5.45 10.56
CA GLY A 33 -15.97 5.80 11.32
C GLY A 33 -14.79 4.82 11.14
N GLU A 34 -15.02 3.63 10.58
CA GLU A 34 -14.00 2.58 10.41
C GLU A 34 -13.30 2.64 9.04
N VAL A 35 -13.77 3.47 8.11
CA VAL A 35 -13.33 3.48 6.70
C VAL A 35 -11.81 3.56 6.56
N CYS A 36 -11.18 4.56 7.21
CA CYS A 36 -9.75 4.78 7.09
C CYS A 36 -8.93 3.62 7.67
N HIS A 37 -9.34 3.07 8.81
CA HIS A 37 -8.65 1.93 9.41
C HIS A 37 -8.78 0.68 8.55
N ARG A 38 -10.00 0.38 8.07
CA ARG A 38 -10.25 -0.75 7.16
C ARG A 38 -9.51 -0.61 5.83
N TYR A 39 -9.33 0.61 5.31
CA TYR A 39 -8.48 0.87 4.15
C TYR A 39 -7.03 0.45 4.43
N ILE A 40 -6.45 0.86 5.56
CA ILE A 40 -5.07 0.50 5.92
C ILE A 40 -4.92 -1.02 6.10
N CYS A 41 -5.86 -1.70 6.77
CA CYS A 41 -5.86 -3.16 6.84
C CYS A 41 -5.95 -3.80 5.45
N GLY A 42 -6.76 -3.24 4.55
CA GLY A 42 -6.87 -3.67 3.16
C GLY A 42 -5.57 -3.50 2.39
N LEU A 43 -4.92 -2.34 2.54
CA LEU A 43 -3.60 -2.04 1.97
C LEU A 43 -2.59 -3.08 2.44
N TYR A 44 -2.44 -3.30 3.74
CA TYR A 44 -1.50 -4.29 4.28
C TYR A 44 -1.76 -5.71 3.78
N ARG A 45 -3.02 -6.14 3.66
CA ARG A 45 -3.36 -7.43 3.04
C ARG A 45 -2.92 -7.52 1.57
N LEU A 46 -3.10 -6.44 0.81
CA LEU A 46 -2.66 -6.37 -0.58
C LEU A 46 -1.13 -6.41 -0.69
N LEU A 47 -0.43 -5.59 0.11
CA LEU A 47 1.02 -5.55 0.13
C LEU A 47 1.59 -6.92 0.49
N ASN A 48 1.11 -7.55 1.56
CA ASN A 48 1.52 -8.90 1.96
C ASN A 48 1.35 -9.93 0.84
N ARG A 49 0.21 -9.87 0.12
CA ARG A 49 -0.06 -10.78 -1.00
C ARG A 49 0.88 -10.54 -2.17
N LEU A 50 1.18 -9.28 -2.49
CA LEU A 50 2.05 -8.93 -3.62
C LEU A 50 3.50 -9.26 -3.33
N THR A 51 4.04 -8.79 -2.20
CA THR A 51 5.44 -9.03 -1.82
C THR A 51 5.69 -10.51 -1.60
N GLY A 52 4.75 -11.24 -0.98
CA GLY A 52 4.85 -12.70 -0.83
C GLY A 52 4.74 -13.47 -2.15
N LYS A 53 3.97 -12.98 -3.13
CA LYS A 53 3.83 -13.62 -4.45
C LYS A 53 5.01 -13.33 -5.38
N PHE A 54 5.65 -12.18 -5.23
CA PHE A 54 6.77 -11.73 -6.06
C PHE A 54 8.00 -11.39 -5.21
N PRO A 55 8.56 -12.36 -4.47
CA PRO A 55 9.64 -12.10 -3.52
C PRO A 55 10.97 -11.70 -4.19
N HIS A 56 11.09 -11.89 -5.51
CA HIS A 56 12.26 -11.48 -6.30
C HIS A 56 12.24 -10.00 -6.69
N ILE A 57 11.08 -9.33 -6.57
CA ILE A 57 10.95 -7.90 -6.91
C ILE A 57 11.32 -7.08 -5.68
N LEU A 58 12.23 -6.11 -5.85
CA LEU A 58 12.48 -5.09 -4.86
C LEU A 58 11.34 -4.06 -4.89
N PHE A 59 10.54 -4.01 -3.82
CA PHE A 59 9.50 -3.00 -3.66
C PHE A 59 10.00 -1.82 -2.83
N GLU A 60 9.90 -0.61 -3.38
CA GLU A 60 10.18 0.65 -2.70
C GLU A 60 8.89 1.40 -2.40
N GLY A 61 8.70 1.78 -1.14
CA GLY A 61 7.58 2.61 -0.72
C GLY A 61 7.76 4.08 -1.09
N CYS A 62 6.67 4.75 -1.43
CA CYS A 62 6.62 6.20 -1.60
C CYS A 62 5.22 6.71 -1.25
N ALA A 63 5.15 7.91 -0.70
CA ALA A 63 3.91 8.67 -0.59
C ALA A 63 4.25 10.15 -0.70
N SER A 64 4.41 10.63 -1.94
CA SER A 64 4.94 11.99 -2.24
C SER A 64 6.28 12.28 -1.52
N GLY A 65 7.22 11.34 -1.53
CA GLY A 65 8.33 11.35 -0.58
C GLY A 65 8.07 10.39 0.58
N GLY A 66 8.56 10.78 1.76
CA GLY A 66 8.39 10.06 3.02
C GLY A 66 7.01 10.14 3.70
N GLY A 67 5.91 10.47 2.99
CA GLY A 67 4.59 10.64 3.60
C GLY A 67 4.01 9.39 4.28
N ARG A 68 4.62 8.22 4.07
CA ARG A 68 4.38 6.96 4.79
C ARG A 68 5.69 6.24 5.10
N PHE A 69 6.67 6.98 5.59
CA PHE A 69 7.93 6.43 6.08
C PHE A 69 7.74 5.99 7.54
N ASP A 70 7.19 4.79 7.72
CA ASP A 70 6.87 4.22 9.03
C ASP A 70 7.17 2.72 9.11
N LEU A 71 7.22 2.19 10.33
CA LEU A 71 7.54 0.78 10.59
C LEU A 71 6.51 -0.19 10.00
N GLY A 72 5.24 0.21 9.87
CA GLY A 72 4.22 -0.63 9.28
C GLY A 72 4.46 -0.87 7.79
N MET A 73 4.87 0.18 7.07
CA MET A 73 5.26 0.07 5.66
C MET A 73 6.56 -0.70 5.46
N LEU A 74 7.54 -0.53 6.36
CA LEU A 74 8.84 -1.23 6.29
C LEU A 74 8.73 -2.76 6.46
N CYS A 75 7.66 -3.27 7.06
CA CYS A 75 7.36 -4.71 7.07
C CYS A 75 7.13 -5.29 5.65
N TYR A 76 6.83 -4.45 4.66
CA TYR A 76 6.53 -4.85 3.29
C TYR A 76 7.53 -4.31 2.27
N PHE A 77 8.03 -3.09 2.50
CA PHE A 77 8.97 -2.41 1.61
C PHE A 77 10.30 -2.22 2.33
N PRO A 78 11.39 -2.91 1.93
CA PRO A 78 12.68 -2.79 2.60
C PRO A 78 13.35 -1.41 2.45
N GLN A 79 12.84 -0.55 1.55
CA GLN A 79 13.30 0.82 1.38
C GLN A 79 12.14 1.76 1.01
N ILE A 80 12.30 3.04 1.32
CA ILE A 80 11.31 4.09 1.09
C ILE A 80 12.01 5.31 0.47
N TRP A 81 11.36 5.93 -0.52
CA TRP A 81 11.79 7.19 -1.12
C TRP A 81 11.64 8.32 -0.09
N ALA A 82 12.77 8.96 0.29
CA ALA A 82 12.82 10.02 1.30
C ALA A 82 12.26 11.35 0.78
#